data_AF-X0KUB9-F1
#
_entry.id   AF-X0KUB9-F1
#
_cell.length_a   1.000
_cell.length_b   1.000
_cell.length_c   1.000
_cell.angle_alpha   90.00
_cell.angle_beta   90.00
_cell.angle_gamma   90.00
#
_symmetry.space_group_name_H-M   'P 1'
#
loop_
_entity.id
_entity.type
_entity.pdbx_description
1 polymer ?
#
loop_
_entity_poly.entity_id
_entity_poly.type
_entity_poly.pdbx_seq_one_letter_code
_entity_poly.pdbx_strand_id
1 'polypeptide(L)'
;MGSPDGLSVEHILSALPPRQVCDTLVSVFFLSHYTMMPILHPKKFQQEYESFWDSPSETSPVWIALLLALLSLSAGVYEISGMAHSSQIPIPSSKTLSKKTQECLLLSNYTAATEHAVEAFLLLLVGCWLRAKVSDTNLWFLMGKVVQLAICKGYHRDSTKVPGSRISPFDGEMRRRVWVCLYQLDSLMSFQMGLPSMIPSDFCDTELPRNLNQSDFYPGIAELPPSRPLSENTTISYAIVKASVMAMFKKVVRHTRSLTPPSYEETVALDAEVRAAYDKIPDSFKYKPLTSFIVDEVSIIMSRTTIELLHLKSIIVLHRQYLTDRQDGRFAFSRKASLDAAERLLERQAEIHQITLPGGLLHDKKWMITSLTLSDFTLAAMVICLDLTISIRNGTRMSAYPEDVELRKYLAIVERAHEIWSSSSETSEGRIISHALDSTIRRVNEFINTSSTAMAAQSWPASATTNTETPDYLTHNFADQMADFDMIDSIDWSLLDNQIQDPSSIQDFDLDMWLMDTAGPLESL
;
A
#
# COMPACT_ATOMS: atom_id res chain seq x y z
N MET A 1 26.50 -9.55 -13.52
CA MET A 1 27.31 -9.84 -12.32
C MET A 1 28.10 -11.10 -12.61
N GLY A 2 29.43 -11.06 -12.60
CA GLY A 2 30.26 -12.26 -12.73
C GLY A 2 30.15 -13.12 -11.46
N SER A 3 30.21 -14.44 -11.61
CA SER A 3 30.21 -15.36 -10.46
C SER A 3 31.47 -15.09 -9.61
N PRO A 4 31.35 -14.82 -8.30
CA PRO A 4 32.50 -14.77 -7.42
C PRO A 4 33.20 -16.14 -7.39
N ASP A 5 34.53 -16.14 -7.32
CA ASP A 5 35.33 -17.35 -7.15
C ASP A 5 34.85 -18.13 -5.90
N GLY A 6 34.44 -19.39 -6.07
CA GLY A 6 34.08 -20.31 -4.98
C GLY A 6 32.57 -20.53 -4.73
N LEU A 7 31.67 -19.89 -5.47
CA LEU A 7 30.24 -20.20 -5.40
C LEU A 7 29.91 -21.46 -6.23
N SER A 8 29.46 -22.53 -5.55
CA SER A 8 29.03 -23.79 -6.17
C SER A 8 27.64 -24.20 -5.69
N VAL A 9 26.94 -25.03 -6.46
CA VAL A 9 25.64 -25.60 -6.06
C VAL A 9 25.78 -26.43 -4.78
N GLU A 10 26.88 -27.15 -4.61
CA GLU A 10 27.18 -27.91 -3.38
C GLU A 10 27.27 -27.00 -2.15
N HIS A 11 27.89 -25.82 -2.28
CA HIS A 11 27.94 -24.85 -1.17
C HIS A 11 26.53 -24.37 -0.79
N ILE A 12 25.63 -24.20 -1.75
CA ILE A 12 24.25 -23.79 -1.49
C ILE A 12 23.45 -24.92 -0.85
N LEU A 13 23.60 -26.15 -1.33
CA LEU A 13 22.96 -27.33 -0.75
C LEU A 13 23.39 -27.55 0.70
N SER A 14 24.67 -27.35 1.03
CA SER A 14 25.15 -27.45 2.41
C SER A 14 24.62 -26.34 3.34
N ALA A 15 24.12 -25.24 2.77
CA ALA A 15 23.52 -24.14 3.51
C ALA A 15 22.00 -24.29 3.69
N LEU A 16 21.37 -25.33 3.11
CA LEU A 16 19.95 -25.59 3.33
C LEU A 16 19.71 -26.01 4.79
N PRO A 17 18.60 -25.55 5.41
CA PRO A 17 18.20 -26.04 6.72
C PRO A 17 17.95 -27.57 6.68
N PRO A 18 18.01 -28.25 7.84
CA PRO A 18 17.56 -29.64 7.93
C PRO A 18 16.15 -29.83 7.35
N ARG A 19 15.87 -30.99 6.75
CA ARG A 19 14.58 -31.29 6.11
C ARG A 19 13.39 -30.96 7.01
N GLN A 20 13.45 -31.29 8.30
CA GLN A 20 12.40 -30.96 9.28
C GLN A 20 12.07 -29.45 9.34
N VAL A 21 13.09 -28.58 9.28
CA VAL A 21 12.90 -27.12 9.25
C VAL A 21 12.30 -26.69 7.92
N CYS A 22 12.78 -27.29 6.82
CA CYS A 22 12.22 -27.03 5.50
C CYS A 22 10.74 -27.44 5.41
N ASP A 23 10.37 -28.64 5.88
CA ASP A 23 8.98 -29.14 5.92
C ASP A 23 8.08 -28.18 6.70
N THR A 24 8.56 -27.67 7.84
CA THR A 24 7.84 -26.71 8.68
C THR A 24 7.57 -25.40 7.93
N LEU A 25 8.59 -24.82 7.31
CA LEU A 25 8.48 -23.57 6.56
C LEU A 25 7.65 -23.74 5.27
N VAL A 26 7.77 -24.87 4.58
CA VAL A 26 6.92 -25.23 3.43
C VAL A 26 5.46 -25.31 3.84
N SER A 27 5.16 -25.94 4.97
CA SER A 27 3.80 -26.01 5.52
C SER A 27 3.24 -24.61 5.80
N VAL A 28 4.03 -23.72 6.42
CA VAL A 28 3.61 -22.33 6.66
C VAL A 28 3.26 -21.59 5.38
N PHE A 29 4.06 -21.75 4.33
CA PHE A 29 3.79 -21.11 3.04
C PHE A 29 2.43 -21.53 2.47
N PHE A 30 2.15 -22.83 2.43
CA PHE A 30 0.90 -23.32 1.82
C PHE A 30 -0.34 -23.13 2.69
N LEU A 31 -0.20 -23.01 4.02
CA LEU A 31 -1.32 -22.79 4.94
C LEU A 31 -1.65 -21.29 5.16
N SER A 32 -0.73 -20.38 4.83
CA SER A 32 -0.92 -18.93 5.04
C SER A 32 -1.57 -18.24 3.83
N HIS A 33 -2.79 -18.65 3.45
CA HIS A 33 -3.45 -18.27 2.19
C HIS A 33 -3.62 -16.76 1.94
N TYR A 34 -3.71 -15.93 2.98
CA TYR A 34 -3.82 -14.47 2.81
C TYR A 34 -2.46 -13.80 2.55
N THR A 35 -1.43 -14.20 3.31
CA THR A 35 -0.09 -13.60 3.22
C THR A 35 0.70 -14.15 2.04
N MET A 36 0.40 -15.37 1.59
CA MET A 36 1.13 -16.05 0.52
C MET A 36 0.36 -15.99 -0.79
N MET A 37 1.05 -15.56 -1.85
CA MET A 37 0.43 -15.48 -3.17
C MET A 37 0.23 -16.90 -3.74
N PRO A 38 -0.92 -17.19 -4.38
CA PRO A 38 -1.22 -18.51 -4.97
C PRO A 38 -0.50 -18.73 -6.32
N ILE A 39 0.82 -18.55 -6.32
CA ILE A 39 1.69 -18.62 -7.51
C ILE A 39 2.33 -20.00 -7.72
N LEU A 40 2.20 -20.91 -6.74
CA LEU A 40 2.67 -22.29 -6.81
C LEU A 40 1.50 -23.25 -6.65
N HIS A 41 1.50 -24.33 -7.44
CA HIS A 41 0.52 -25.39 -7.32
C HIS A 41 0.96 -26.41 -6.24
N PRO A 42 0.22 -26.61 -5.14
CA PRO A 42 0.77 -27.32 -3.98
C PRO A 42 1.12 -28.78 -4.24
N LYS A 43 0.30 -29.51 -5.01
CA LYS A 43 0.61 -30.90 -5.36
C LYS A 43 1.82 -31.03 -6.28
N LYS A 44 2.00 -30.08 -7.23
CA LYS A 44 3.16 -30.07 -8.13
C LYS A 44 4.42 -29.80 -7.31
N PHE A 45 4.36 -28.75 -6.47
CA PHE A 45 5.48 -28.39 -5.60
C PHE A 45 5.85 -29.53 -4.65
N GLN A 46 4.87 -30.20 -4.04
CA GLN A 46 5.13 -31.32 -3.13
C GLN A 46 5.90 -32.45 -3.83
N GLN A 47 5.49 -32.81 -5.06
CA GLN A 47 6.19 -33.84 -5.84
C GLN A 47 7.63 -33.43 -6.18
N GLU A 48 7.83 -32.19 -6.61
CA GLU A 48 9.17 -31.66 -6.88
C GLU A 48 10.03 -31.62 -5.61
N TYR A 49 9.42 -31.28 -4.47
CA TYR A 49 10.06 -31.21 -3.17
C TYR A 49 10.50 -32.59 -2.66
N GLU A 50 9.67 -33.60 -2.83
CA GLU A 50 10.04 -34.99 -2.53
C GLU A 50 11.17 -35.47 -3.44
N SER A 51 11.05 -35.24 -4.76
CA SER A 51 12.10 -35.59 -5.74
C SER A 51 13.43 -34.90 -5.46
N PHE A 52 13.40 -33.65 -4.99
CA PHE A 52 14.61 -32.93 -4.59
C PHE A 52 15.33 -33.64 -3.44
N TRP A 53 14.61 -34.10 -2.41
CA TRP A 53 15.24 -34.80 -1.29
C TRP A 53 15.79 -36.17 -1.66
N ASP A 54 15.23 -36.82 -2.68
CA ASP A 54 15.74 -38.07 -3.21
C ASP A 54 17.06 -37.88 -3.97
N SER A 55 17.22 -36.75 -4.68
CA SER A 55 18.43 -36.45 -5.47
C SER A 55 18.78 -34.95 -5.53
N PRO A 56 19.30 -34.36 -4.43
CA PRO A 56 19.53 -32.92 -4.35
C PRO A 56 20.53 -32.38 -5.38
N SER A 57 21.57 -33.15 -5.70
CA SER A 57 22.64 -32.77 -6.63
C SER A 57 22.22 -32.72 -8.09
N GLU A 58 21.14 -33.42 -8.45
CA GLU A 58 20.61 -33.47 -9.81
C GLU A 58 19.54 -32.40 -10.07
N THR A 59 19.13 -31.67 -9.03
CA THR A 59 18.05 -30.71 -9.11
C THR A 59 18.52 -29.39 -9.73
N SER A 60 17.64 -28.76 -10.51
CA SER A 60 17.89 -27.45 -11.12
C SER A 60 18.24 -26.40 -10.05
N PRO A 61 19.32 -25.61 -10.22
CA PRO A 61 19.64 -24.50 -9.32
C PRO A 61 18.50 -23.48 -9.20
N VAL A 62 17.70 -23.30 -10.24
CA VAL A 62 16.53 -22.39 -10.18
C VAL A 62 15.47 -22.91 -9.23
N TRP A 63 15.25 -24.22 -9.18
CA TRP A 63 14.30 -24.80 -8.24
C TRP A 63 14.81 -24.71 -6.80
N ILE A 64 16.12 -24.90 -6.58
CA ILE A 64 16.74 -24.69 -5.25
C ILE A 64 16.56 -23.23 -4.81
N ALA A 65 16.73 -22.28 -5.74
CA ALA A 65 16.46 -20.86 -5.48
C ALA A 65 14.99 -20.61 -5.13
N LEU A 66 14.04 -21.25 -5.82
CA LEU A 66 12.61 -21.17 -5.49
C LEU A 66 12.34 -21.66 -4.06
N LEU A 67 12.89 -22.82 -3.70
CA LEU A 67 12.77 -23.36 -2.35
C LEU A 67 13.33 -22.38 -1.32
N LEU A 68 14.56 -21.89 -1.50
CA LEU A 68 15.18 -20.92 -0.60
C LEU A 68 14.37 -19.63 -0.46
N ALA A 69 13.78 -19.13 -1.55
CA ALA A 69 12.93 -17.94 -1.54
C ALA A 69 11.66 -18.17 -0.69
N LEU A 70 11.04 -19.34 -0.86
CA LEU A 70 9.86 -19.77 -0.10
C LEU A 70 10.19 -19.90 1.40
N LEU A 71 11.31 -20.55 1.73
CA LEU A 71 11.78 -20.69 3.10
C LEU A 71 12.07 -19.32 3.72
N SER A 72 12.71 -18.42 2.95
CA SER A 72 13.03 -17.06 3.39
C SER A 72 11.77 -16.25 3.73
N LEU A 73 10.76 -16.30 2.87
CA LEU A 73 9.48 -15.61 3.10
C LEU A 73 8.76 -16.17 4.34
N SER A 74 8.71 -17.49 4.48
CA SER A 74 8.06 -18.15 5.62
C SER A 74 8.79 -17.87 6.94
N ALA A 75 10.12 -17.84 6.92
CA ALA A 75 10.92 -17.44 8.07
C ALA A 75 10.67 -15.97 8.44
N GLY A 76 10.49 -15.09 7.45
CA GLY A 76 10.13 -13.70 7.68
C GLY A 76 8.76 -13.54 8.36
N VAL A 77 7.79 -14.37 7.97
CA VAL A 77 6.49 -14.42 8.66
C VAL A 77 6.63 -14.90 10.11
N TYR A 78 7.46 -15.91 10.38
CA TYR A 78 7.74 -16.33 11.76
C TYR A 78 8.37 -15.20 12.59
N GLU A 79 9.40 -14.53 12.05
CA GLU A 79 10.11 -13.45 12.71
C GLU A 79 9.18 -12.28 13.10
N ILE A 80 8.30 -11.86 12.18
CA ILE A 80 7.41 -10.72 12.40
C ILE A 80 6.18 -11.11 13.24
N SER A 81 5.70 -12.35 13.10
CA SER A 81 4.57 -12.83 13.89
C SER A 81 4.91 -13.09 15.35
N GLY A 82 6.19 -13.24 15.68
CA GLY A 82 6.63 -13.60 17.03
C GLY A 82 6.15 -14.98 17.47
N MET A 83 5.67 -15.81 16.54
CA MET A 83 5.24 -17.18 16.84
C MET A 83 6.42 -17.95 17.43
N ALA A 84 6.23 -18.48 18.64
CA ALA A 84 7.26 -19.26 19.32
C ALA A 84 7.58 -20.51 18.49
N HIS A 85 8.87 -20.72 18.24
CA HIS A 85 9.36 -21.91 17.58
C HIS A 85 9.08 -23.12 18.48
N SER A 86 8.15 -23.98 18.09
CA SER A 86 7.92 -25.25 18.79
C SER A 86 9.06 -26.26 18.54
N SER A 87 9.89 -26.01 17.53
CA SER A 87 11.03 -26.84 17.17
C SER A 87 12.25 -26.52 18.03
N GLN A 88 12.93 -27.58 18.50
CA GLN A 88 14.24 -27.49 19.16
C GLN A 88 15.37 -27.08 18.19
N ILE A 89 15.12 -27.15 16.87
CA ILE A 89 16.10 -26.81 15.83
C ILE A 89 15.98 -25.34 15.46
N PRO A 90 17.08 -24.55 15.52
CA PRO A 90 17.06 -23.15 15.11
C PRO A 90 16.65 -22.98 13.64
N ILE A 91 15.67 -22.12 13.38
CA ILE A 91 15.32 -21.69 12.02
C ILE A 91 16.30 -20.59 11.59
N PRO A 92 16.96 -20.71 10.42
CA PRO A 92 17.81 -19.64 9.91
C PRO A 92 17.02 -18.36 9.63
N SER A 93 17.66 -17.21 9.83
CA SER A 93 16.97 -15.93 9.59
C SER A 93 16.51 -15.80 8.15
N SER A 94 15.38 -15.12 7.97
CA SER A 94 14.81 -14.77 6.67
C SER A 94 15.83 -14.06 5.78
N LYS A 95 16.65 -13.16 6.34
CA LYS A 95 17.71 -12.41 5.65
C LYS A 95 18.83 -13.34 5.15
N THR A 96 19.25 -14.32 5.95
CA THR A 96 20.25 -15.32 5.56
C THR A 96 19.74 -16.15 4.37
N LEU A 97 18.49 -16.62 4.43
CA LEU A 97 17.87 -17.41 3.36
C LEU A 97 17.66 -16.57 2.09
N SER A 98 17.27 -15.30 2.21
CA SER A 98 17.19 -14.35 1.08
C SER A 98 18.53 -14.18 0.38
N LYS A 99 19.63 -14.05 1.15
CA LYS A 99 20.99 -13.95 0.57
C LYS A 99 21.36 -15.22 -0.20
N LYS A 100 21.07 -16.40 0.38
CA LYS A 100 21.31 -17.69 -0.28
C LYS A 100 20.46 -17.86 -1.54
N THR A 101 19.23 -17.36 -1.54
CA THR A 101 18.38 -17.29 -2.74
C THR A 101 19.06 -16.48 -3.85
N GLN A 102 19.58 -15.29 -3.54
CA GLN A 102 20.28 -14.44 -4.51
C GLN A 102 21.54 -15.10 -5.07
N GLU A 103 22.36 -15.70 -4.21
CA GLU A 103 23.54 -16.48 -4.58
C GLU A 103 23.16 -17.64 -5.54
N CYS A 104 22.07 -18.35 -5.24
CA CYS A 104 21.56 -19.45 -6.06
C CYS A 104 21.05 -18.98 -7.42
N LEU A 105 20.31 -17.87 -7.44
CA LEU A 105 19.85 -17.25 -8.69
C LEU A 105 21.05 -16.82 -9.55
N LEU A 106 22.11 -16.24 -8.98
CA LEU A 106 23.30 -15.84 -9.74
C LEU A 106 24.06 -17.03 -10.35
N LEU A 107 24.11 -18.17 -9.65
CA LEU A 107 24.67 -19.40 -10.17
C LEU A 107 23.78 -20.07 -11.22
N SER A 108 22.48 -19.82 -11.14
CA SER A 108 21.52 -20.36 -12.09
C SER A 108 21.57 -19.57 -13.40
N ASN A 109 21.42 -20.25 -14.53
CA ASN A 109 21.12 -19.60 -15.80
C ASN A 109 19.62 -19.24 -15.87
N TYR A 110 19.11 -18.46 -14.91
CA TYR A 110 17.68 -18.19 -14.72
C TYR A 110 17.02 -17.54 -15.94
N THR A 111 17.77 -16.79 -16.75
CA THR A 111 17.28 -16.20 -18.00
C THR A 111 16.97 -17.27 -19.04
N ALA A 112 17.68 -18.39 -19.06
CA ALA A 112 17.43 -19.54 -19.94
C ALA A 112 16.42 -20.54 -19.36
N ALA A 113 16.22 -20.56 -18.03
CA ALA A 113 15.36 -21.52 -17.35
C ALA A 113 13.90 -21.47 -17.81
N THR A 114 13.26 -22.62 -17.98
CA THR A 114 11.89 -22.72 -18.49
C THR A 114 10.82 -22.53 -17.42
N GLU A 115 11.13 -22.89 -16.17
CA GLU A 115 10.20 -22.87 -15.03
C GLU A 115 10.83 -22.21 -13.80
N HIS A 116 9.98 -21.80 -12.86
CA HIS A 116 10.29 -21.39 -11.48
C HIS A 116 11.10 -20.11 -11.29
N ALA A 117 11.77 -19.61 -12.34
CA ALA A 117 12.61 -18.42 -12.23
C ALA A 117 11.81 -17.17 -11.85
N VAL A 118 10.64 -16.94 -12.47
CA VAL A 118 9.80 -15.78 -12.17
C VAL A 118 9.26 -15.87 -10.74
N GLU A 119 8.81 -17.05 -10.35
CA GLU A 119 8.24 -17.35 -9.04
C GLU A 119 9.29 -17.16 -7.94
N ALA A 120 10.53 -17.65 -8.14
CA ALA A 120 11.63 -17.46 -7.21
C ALA A 120 11.99 -15.98 -7.00
N PHE A 121 12.10 -15.22 -8.09
CA PHE A 121 12.35 -13.78 -8.02
C PHE A 121 11.20 -13.02 -7.34
N LEU A 122 9.96 -13.41 -7.62
CA LEU A 122 8.77 -12.81 -7.02
C LEU A 122 8.68 -13.09 -5.51
N LEU A 123 8.93 -14.33 -5.07
CA LEU A 123 8.99 -14.66 -3.64
C LEU A 123 10.14 -13.95 -2.93
N LEU A 124 11.31 -13.84 -3.58
CA LEU A 124 12.44 -13.08 -3.05
C LEU A 124 12.07 -11.60 -2.85
N LEU A 125 11.38 -11.01 -3.82
CA LEU A 125 10.93 -9.63 -3.73
C LEU A 125 9.96 -9.43 -2.56
N VAL A 126 8.92 -10.27 -2.45
CA VAL A 126 7.95 -10.18 -1.35
C VAL A 126 8.61 -10.43 0.00
N GLY A 127 9.52 -11.39 0.10
CA GLY A 127 10.28 -11.65 1.33
C GLY A 127 11.21 -10.49 1.72
N CYS A 128 11.80 -9.78 0.74
CA CYS A 128 12.56 -8.56 1.02
C CYS A 128 11.64 -7.41 1.45
N TRP A 129 10.51 -7.24 0.78
CA TRP A 129 9.51 -6.22 1.08
C TRP A 129 8.92 -6.38 2.48
N LEU A 130 8.56 -7.60 2.85
CA LEU A 130 8.03 -7.94 4.17
C LEU A 130 8.96 -7.48 5.31
N ARG A 131 10.28 -7.47 5.05
CA ARG A 131 11.32 -7.05 6.02
C ARG A 131 11.66 -5.57 5.93
N ALA A 132 11.22 -4.89 4.88
CA ALA A 132 11.53 -3.48 4.67
C ALA A 132 10.77 -2.64 5.69
N LYS A 133 11.49 -1.82 6.45
CA LYS A 133 10.91 -0.89 7.42
C LYS A 133 10.59 0.48 6.83
N VAL A 134 11.04 0.72 5.61
CA VAL A 134 11.03 2.00 4.87
C VAL A 134 10.98 1.68 3.37
N SER A 135 10.48 2.60 2.54
CA SER A 135 10.60 2.46 1.08
C SER A 135 12.07 2.34 0.66
N ASP A 136 12.45 1.16 0.20
CA ASP A 136 13.80 0.89 -0.29
C ASP A 136 13.79 0.83 -1.82
N THR A 137 14.40 1.82 -2.47
CA THR A 137 14.51 1.91 -3.93
C THR A 137 15.15 0.66 -4.54
N ASN A 138 15.99 -0.09 -3.81
CA ASN A 138 16.51 -1.37 -4.28
C ASN A 138 15.41 -2.40 -4.55
N LEU A 139 14.30 -2.34 -3.80
CA LEU A 139 13.14 -3.22 -4.01
C LEU A 139 12.37 -2.85 -5.28
N TRP A 140 12.36 -1.57 -5.65
CA TRP A 140 11.85 -1.13 -6.94
C TRP A 140 12.68 -1.70 -8.09
N PHE A 141 14.02 -1.60 -8.01
CA PHE A 141 14.90 -2.21 -9.02
C PHE A 141 14.76 -3.74 -9.07
N LEU A 142 14.56 -4.40 -7.93
CA LEU A 142 14.28 -5.83 -7.90
C LEU A 142 12.93 -6.16 -8.56
N MET A 143 11.87 -5.39 -8.28
CA MET A 143 10.58 -5.48 -8.97
C MET A 143 10.76 -5.40 -10.49
N GLY A 144 11.57 -4.45 -10.97
CA GLY A 144 11.89 -4.31 -12.40
C GLY A 144 12.53 -5.54 -13.01
N LYS A 145 13.44 -6.22 -12.29
CA LYS A 145 13.98 -7.50 -12.74
C LYS A 145 12.90 -8.58 -12.83
N VAL A 146 11.99 -8.65 -11.86
CA VAL A 146 10.88 -9.63 -11.88
C VAL A 146 9.95 -9.36 -13.05
N VAL A 147 9.55 -8.11 -13.27
CA VAL A 147 8.69 -7.69 -14.39
C VAL A 147 9.34 -8.00 -15.73
N GLN A 148 10.61 -7.61 -15.93
CA GLN A 148 11.35 -7.88 -17.17
C GLN A 148 11.47 -9.38 -17.42
N LEU A 149 11.80 -10.17 -16.39
CA LEU A 149 11.89 -11.62 -16.52
C LEU A 149 10.53 -12.24 -16.90
N ALA A 150 9.44 -11.85 -16.22
CA ALA A 150 8.09 -12.32 -16.53
C ALA A 150 7.66 -11.98 -17.96
N ILE A 151 7.98 -10.76 -18.43
CA ILE A 151 7.71 -10.33 -19.80
C ILE A 151 8.51 -11.17 -20.79
N CYS A 152 9.83 -11.34 -20.58
CA CYS A 152 10.69 -12.18 -21.41
C CYS A 152 10.23 -13.65 -21.48
N LYS A 153 9.61 -14.15 -20.41
CA LYS A 153 9.02 -15.51 -20.35
C LYS A 153 7.60 -15.58 -20.94
N GLY A 154 7.05 -14.46 -21.38
CA GLY A 154 5.75 -14.37 -22.03
C GLY A 154 4.55 -14.39 -21.07
N TYR A 155 4.73 -14.10 -19.78
CA TYR A 155 3.61 -14.14 -18.80
C TYR A 155 2.57 -13.04 -19.03
N HIS A 156 2.97 -11.95 -19.72
CA HIS A 156 2.12 -10.85 -20.16
C HIS A 156 1.25 -11.18 -21.39
N ARG A 157 1.45 -12.36 -22.00
CA ARG A 157 0.68 -12.85 -23.14
C ARG A 157 -0.18 -14.03 -22.73
N ASP A 158 -1.46 -14.00 -23.08
CA ASP A 158 -2.33 -15.12 -22.77
C ASP A 158 -1.97 -16.35 -23.61
N SER A 159 -1.64 -17.44 -22.92
CA SER A 159 -1.25 -18.70 -23.55
C SER A 159 -2.28 -19.25 -24.55
N THR A 160 -3.56 -18.93 -24.38
CA THR A 160 -4.65 -19.39 -25.26
C THR A 160 -4.79 -18.55 -26.53
N LYS A 161 -4.20 -17.35 -26.55
CA LYS A 161 -4.27 -16.40 -27.68
C LYS A 161 -3.05 -16.47 -28.60
N VAL A 162 -2.01 -17.22 -28.22
CA VAL A 162 -0.79 -17.37 -29.00
C VAL A 162 -0.90 -18.61 -29.90
N PRO A 163 -1.03 -18.44 -31.24
CA PRO A 163 -1.15 -19.57 -32.16
C PRO A 163 0.10 -20.46 -32.10
N GLY A 164 -0.10 -21.79 -32.03
CA GLY A 164 1.01 -22.75 -31.96
C GLY A 164 1.79 -22.74 -30.63
N SER A 165 1.28 -22.07 -29.60
CA SER A 165 1.82 -22.14 -28.25
C SER A 165 1.91 -23.59 -27.78
N ARG A 166 3.09 -23.97 -27.25
CA ARG A 166 3.33 -25.29 -26.63
C ARG A 166 3.08 -25.27 -25.11
N ILE A 167 2.48 -24.20 -24.60
CA ILE A 167 2.17 -24.05 -23.18
C ILE A 167 0.92 -24.88 -22.88
N SER A 168 1.02 -25.80 -21.91
CA SER A 168 -0.12 -26.63 -21.50
C SER A 168 -1.21 -25.77 -20.82
N PRO A 169 -2.47 -26.22 -20.78
CA PRO A 169 -3.53 -25.52 -20.04
C PRO A 169 -3.19 -25.29 -18.56
N PHE A 170 -2.51 -26.26 -17.93
CA PHE A 170 -2.02 -26.13 -16.55
C PHE A 170 -1.00 -25.00 -16.42
N ASP A 171 0.01 -24.97 -17.28
CA ASP A 171 1.06 -23.94 -17.22
C ASP A 171 0.52 -22.55 -17.58
N GLY A 172 -0.43 -22.50 -18.52
CA GLY A 172 -1.15 -21.27 -18.87
C GLY A 172 -1.88 -20.68 -17.67
N GLU A 173 -2.62 -21.50 -16.92
CA GLU A 173 -3.30 -21.07 -15.69
C GLU A 173 -2.31 -20.64 -14.59
N MET A 174 -1.22 -21.39 -14.38
CA MET A 174 -0.19 -20.99 -13.40
C MET A 174 0.48 -19.66 -13.77
N ARG A 175 0.76 -19.42 -15.05
CA ARG A 175 1.28 -18.13 -15.55
C ARG A 175 0.30 -16.99 -15.31
N ARG A 176 -1.02 -17.19 -15.54
CA ARG A 176 -2.05 -16.18 -15.21
C ARG A 176 -2.06 -15.84 -13.73
N ARG A 177 -1.93 -16.84 -12.84
CA ARG A 177 -1.88 -16.65 -11.38
C ARG A 177 -0.65 -15.83 -10.94
N VAL A 178 0.52 -16.12 -11.51
CA VAL A 178 1.74 -15.34 -11.26
C VAL A 178 1.57 -13.91 -11.78
N TRP A 179 1.08 -13.77 -13.01
CA TRP A 179 0.93 -12.48 -13.67
C TRP A 179 -0.02 -11.55 -12.95
N VAL A 180 -1.20 -12.02 -12.51
CA VAL A 180 -2.17 -11.17 -11.79
C VAL A 180 -1.60 -10.67 -10.46
N CYS A 181 -0.83 -11.50 -9.75
CA CYS A 181 -0.19 -11.10 -8.50
C CYS A 181 0.91 -10.06 -8.73
N LEU A 182 1.77 -10.29 -9.73
CA LEU A 182 2.84 -9.36 -10.12
C LEU A 182 2.27 -8.02 -10.58
N TYR A 183 1.19 -8.03 -11.38
CA TYR A 183 0.52 -6.83 -11.86
C TYR A 183 -0.02 -5.95 -10.73
N GLN A 184 -0.64 -6.58 -9.73
CA GLN A 184 -1.16 -5.89 -8.55
C GLN A 184 -0.04 -5.33 -7.68
N LEU A 185 1.05 -6.09 -7.48
CA LEU A 185 2.19 -5.65 -6.69
C LEU A 185 2.93 -4.49 -7.35
N ASP A 186 3.21 -4.55 -8.66
CA ASP A 186 3.85 -3.45 -9.40
C ASP A 186 3.05 -2.15 -9.26
N SER A 187 1.73 -2.21 -9.41
CA SER A 187 0.86 -1.03 -9.31
C SER A 187 0.87 -0.43 -7.91
N LEU A 188 0.79 -1.26 -6.86
CA LEU A 188 0.75 -0.81 -5.47
C LEU A 188 2.11 -0.29 -4.99
N MET A 189 3.18 -1.04 -5.24
CA MET A 189 4.53 -0.67 -4.80
C MET A 189 5.03 0.56 -5.54
N SER A 190 4.79 0.67 -6.85
CA SER A 190 5.20 1.87 -7.61
C SER A 190 4.44 3.11 -7.11
N PHE A 191 3.13 3.00 -6.84
CA PHE A 191 2.39 4.09 -6.22
C PHE A 191 2.96 4.48 -4.84
N GLN A 192 3.27 3.49 -4.01
CA GLN A 192 3.89 3.66 -2.69
C GLN A 192 5.39 4.07 -2.75
N MET A 193 5.93 4.30 -3.94
CA MET A 193 7.26 4.89 -4.12
C MET A 193 7.19 6.20 -4.90
N GLY A 194 5.98 6.68 -5.21
CA GLY A 194 5.75 7.83 -6.09
C GLY A 194 6.18 7.61 -7.55
N LEU A 195 6.49 6.37 -7.93
CA LEU A 195 7.00 6.00 -9.26
C LEU A 195 5.87 5.50 -10.19
N PRO A 196 6.08 5.57 -11.51
CA PRO A 196 5.19 4.91 -12.47
C PRO A 196 5.25 3.38 -12.36
N SER A 197 4.11 2.72 -12.56
CA SER A 197 4.03 1.25 -12.73
C SER A 197 4.86 0.82 -13.94
N MET A 198 5.67 -0.22 -13.76
CA MET A 198 6.59 -0.70 -14.79
C MET A 198 5.90 -1.54 -15.87
N ILE A 199 4.72 -2.11 -15.57
CA ILE A 199 3.98 -2.97 -16.50
C ILE A 199 3.14 -2.10 -17.44
N PRO A 200 3.43 -2.10 -18.75
CA PRO A 200 2.69 -1.32 -19.72
C PRO A 200 1.41 -2.09 -20.11
N SER A 201 0.28 -1.70 -19.50
CA SER A 201 -1.00 -2.41 -19.64
C SER A 201 -1.43 -2.65 -21.08
N ASP A 202 -1.13 -1.72 -21.99
CA ASP A 202 -1.56 -1.77 -23.40
C ASP A 202 -0.90 -2.91 -24.21
N PHE A 203 0.22 -3.47 -23.72
CA PHE A 203 0.92 -4.58 -24.36
C PHE A 203 0.58 -5.94 -23.74
N CYS A 204 -0.31 -5.98 -22.75
CA CYS A 204 -0.68 -7.18 -22.02
C CYS A 204 -2.06 -7.67 -22.46
N ASP A 205 -2.21 -8.98 -22.71
CA ASP A 205 -3.52 -9.58 -23.05
C ASP A 205 -3.89 -10.81 -22.21
N THR A 206 -3.06 -11.12 -21.19
CA THR A 206 -3.30 -12.16 -20.19
C THR A 206 -4.62 -11.95 -19.48
N GLU A 207 -5.48 -12.96 -19.52
CA GLU A 207 -6.76 -12.95 -18.81
C GLU A 207 -6.58 -13.23 -17.31
N LEU A 208 -7.61 -12.90 -16.52
CA LEU A 208 -7.64 -13.29 -15.11
C LEU A 208 -7.62 -14.83 -14.98
N PRO A 209 -6.98 -15.38 -13.94
CA PRO A 209 -7.00 -16.82 -13.70
C PRO A 209 -8.43 -17.31 -13.45
N ARG A 210 -8.68 -18.60 -13.73
CA ARG A 210 -9.99 -19.20 -13.43
C ARG A 210 -10.13 -19.41 -11.93
N ASN A 211 -11.33 -19.18 -11.39
CA ASN A 211 -11.64 -19.45 -9.99
C ASN A 211 -11.72 -20.96 -9.76
N LEU A 212 -10.57 -21.60 -9.55
CA LEU A 212 -10.41 -23.04 -9.40
C LEU A 212 -9.75 -23.38 -8.07
N ASN A 213 -10.25 -24.43 -7.41
CA ASN A 213 -9.55 -25.05 -6.30
C ASN A 213 -8.30 -25.75 -6.79
N GLN A 214 -7.33 -25.93 -5.89
CA GLN A 214 -6.08 -26.63 -6.19
C GLN A 214 -6.30 -28.11 -6.56
N SER A 215 -7.45 -28.68 -6.22
CA SER A 215 -7.84 -30.04 -6.62
C SER A 215 -8.38 -30.12 -8.04
N ASP A 216 -8.81 -29.00 -8.63
CA ASP A 216 -9.57 -28.98 -9.88
C ASP A 216 -8.67 -29.10 -11.13
N PHE A 217 -7.37 -28.87 -11.00
CA PHE A 217 -6.42 -28.90 -12.12
C PHE A 217 -5.07 -29.51 -11.68
N TYR A 218 -4.34 -30.09 -12.63
CA TYR A 218 -3.10 -30.83 -12.37
C TYR A 218 -2.20 -30.84 -13.61
N PRO A 219 -0.87 -31.09 -13.46
CA PRO A 219 0.04 -31.18 -14.59
C PRO A 219 -0.41 -32.23 -15.62
N GLY A 220 -0.41 -31.87 -16.91
CA GLY A 220 -0.85 -32.75 -18.00
C GLY A 220 -2.36 -32.77 -18.27
N ILE A 221 -3.17 -31.95 -17.59
CA ILE A 221 -4.58 -31.79 -17.92
C ILE A 221 -4.76 -31.27 -19.36
N ALA A 222 -5.67 -31.89 -20.13
CA ALA A 222 -5.90 -31.56 -21.53
C ALA A 222 -6.71 -30.27 -21.73
N GLU A 223 -7.61 -29.97 -20.80
CA GLU A 223 -8.42 -28.75 -20.79
C GLU A 223 -8.75 -28.35 -19.35
N LEU A 224 -8.74 -27.06 -19.06
CA LEU A 224 -9.13 -26.56 -17.74
C LEU A 224 -10.66 -26.67 -17.55
N PRO A 225 -11.13 -27.03 -16.34
CA PRO A 225 -12.56 -26.95 -16.03
C PRO A 225 -13.07 -25.50 -16.07
N PRO A 226 -14.39 -25.28 -16.22
CA PRO A 226 -14.97 -23.95 -16.18
C PRO A 226 -14.69 -23.25 -14.84
N SER A 227 -14.57 -21.93 -14.87
CA SER A 227 -14.38 -21.13 -13.66
C SER A 227 -15.58 -21.26 -12.73
N ARG A 228 -15.34 -21.48 -11.43
CA ARG A 228 -16.41 -21.45 -10.42
C ARG A 228 -16.97 -20.03 -10.26
N PRO A 229 -18.24 -19.88 -9.83
CA PRO A 229 -18.78 -18.58 -9.46
C PRO A 229 -17.95 -17.93 -8.34
N LEU A 230 -17.83 -16.60 -8.33
CA LEU A 230 -17.09 -15.87 -7.28
C LEU A 230 -17.80 -15.87 -5.91
N SER A 231 -19.00 -16.43 -5.83
CA SER A 231 -19.67 -16.76 -4.56
C SER A 231 -19.00 -17.95 -3.85
N GLU A 232 -18.30 -18.82 -4.59
CA GLU A 232 -17.47 -19.89 -4.04
C GLU A 232 -16.04 -19.39 -3.84
N ASN A 233 -15.61 -19.33 -2.58
CA ASN A 233 -14.27 -18.89 -2.23
C ASN A 233 -13.25 -20.01 -2.48
N THR A 234 -12.19 -19.69 -3.22
CA THR A 234 -11.02 -20.51 -3.48
C THR A 234 -9.77 -19.68 -3.16
N THR A 235 -8.59 -20.31 -3.11
CA THR A 235 -7.32 -19.60 -2.82
C THR A 235 -7.04 -18.44 -3.79
N ILE A 236 -7.57 -18.47 -5.02
CA ILE A 236 -7.34 -17.41 -6.02
C ILE A 236 -8.46 -16.36 -6.07
N SER A 237 -9.62 -16.59 -5.42
CA SER A 237 -10.78 -15.71 -5.52
C SER A 237 -10.49 -14.27 -5.10
N TYR A 238 -9.72 -14.09 -4.02
CA TYR A 238 -9.29 -12.77 -3.56
C TYR A 238 -8.54 -11.99 -4.65
N ALA A 239 -7.55 -12.63 -5.31
CA ALA A 239 -6.78 -11.97 -6.37
C ALA A 239 -7.66 -11.61 -7.57
N ILE A 240 -8.62 -12.47 -7.94
CA ILE A 240 -9.57 -12.22 -9.04
C ILE A 240 -10.48 -11.04 -8.71
N VAL A 241 -11.11 -11.02 -7.53
CA VAL A 241 -12.02 -9.94 -7.12
C VAL A 241 -11.25 -8.62 -7.01
N LYS A 242 -10.10 -8.63 -6.34
CA LYS A 242 -9.24 -7.47 -6.18
C LYS A 242 -8.76 -6.90 -7.52
N ALA A 243 -8.61 -7.73 -8.56
CA ALA A 243 -8.16 -7.26 -9.87
C ALA A 243 -9.11 -6.21 -10.49
N SER A 244 -10.42 -6.32 -10.27
CA SER A 244 -11.39 -5.34 -10.75
C SER A 244 -11.23 -3.96 -10.10
N VAL A 245 -11.05 -3.93 -8.77
CA VAL A 245 -10.79 -2.71 -8.01
C VAL A 245 -9.40 -2.14 -8.33
N MET A 246 -8.39 -3.02 -8.48
CA MET A 246 -7.04 -2.63 -8.89
C MET A 246 -7.02 -1.96 -10.26
N ALA A 247 -7.80 -2.45 -11.22
CA ALA A 247 -7.89 -1.84 -12.54
C ALA A 247 -8.39 -0.40 -12.44
N MET A 248 -9.37 -0.12 -11.57
CA MET A 248 -9.84 1.25 -11.32
C MET A 248 -8.79 2.09 -10.60
N PHE A 249 -8.11 1.54 -9.59
CA PHE A 249 -7.01 2.24 -8.92
C PHE A 249 -5.92 2.64 -9.92
N LYS A 250 -5.52 1.75 -10.84
CA LYS A 250 -4.53 2.07 -11.87
C LYS A 250 -5.01 3.16 -12.84
N LYS A 251 -6.30 3.16 -13.20
CA LYS A 251 -6.91 4.26 -13.97
C LYS A 251 -6.84 5.59 -13.22
N VAL A 252 -7.16 5.59 -11.92
CA VAL A 252 -7.07 6.76 -11.04
C VAL A 252 -5.65 7.30 -11.00
N VAL A 253 -4.65 6.45 -10.74
CA VAL A 253 -3.25 6.89 -10.70
C VAL A 253 -2.82 7.51 -12.04
N ARG A 254 -3.22 6.91 -13.16
CA ARG A 254 -2.94 7.47 -14.50
C ARG A 254 -3.63 8.82 -14.71
N HIS A 255 -4.87 8.96 -14.25
CA HIS A 255 -5.65 10.20 -14.34
C HIS A 255 -4.98 11.33 -13.54
N THR A 256 -4.61 11.06 -12.29
CA THR A 256 -4.03 12.06 -11.39
C THR A 256 -2.57 12.39 -11.68
N ARG A 257 -1.85 11.50 -12.38
CA ARG A 257 -0.45 11.72 -12.81
C ARG A 257 -0.33 12.04 -14.30
N SER A 258 -1.43 12.43 -14.95
CA SER A 258 -1.43 12.82 -16.35
C SER A 258 -0.68 14.14 -16.53
N LEU A 259 0.22 14.20 -17.52
CA LEU A 259 0.94 15.45 -17.86
C LEU A 259 0.01 16.53 -18.40
N THR A 260 -1.14 16.13 -18.96
CA THR A 260 -2.21 17.05 -19.33
C THR A 260 -3.32 16.88 -18.30
N PRO A 261 -3.58 17.88 -17.45
CA PRO A 261 -4.61 17.80 -16.43
C PRO A 261 -5.96 17.44 -17.05
N PRO A 262 -6.59 16.32 -16.63
CA PRO A 262 -7.92 15.97 -17.09
C PRO A 262 -8.95 17.00 -16.65
N SER A 263 -10.07 17.05 -17.36
CA SER A 263 -11.21 17.88 -16.97
C SER A 263 -11.82 17.42 -15.65
N TYR A 264 -12.51 18.33 -14.96
CA TYR A 264 -13.19 18.00 -13.71
C TYR A 264 -14.32 16.98 -13.93
N GLU A 265 -15.01 17.08 -15.06
CA GLU A 265 -16.06 16.17 -15.47
C GLU A 265 -15.53 14.73 -15.63
N GLU A 266 -14.33 14.56 -16.19
CA GLU A 266 -13.66 13.25 -16.28
C GLU A 266 -13.32 12.69 -14.90
N THR A 267 -12.89 13.53 -13.96
CA THR A 267 -12.67 13.11 -12.56
C THR A 267 -13.97 12.58 -11.94
N VAL A 268 -15.08 13.29 -12.09
CA VAL A 268 -16.38 12.88 -11.53
C VAL A 268 -16.90 11.61 -12.20
N ALA A 269 -16.73 11.47 -13.52
CA ALA A 269 -17.07 10.25 -14.24
C ALA A 269 -16.25 9.04 -13.73
N LEU A 270 -14.95 9.24 -13.48
CA LEU A 270 -14.09 8.19 -12.96
C LEU A 270 -14.44 7.79 -11.51
N ASP A 271 -14.89 8.72 -10.66
CA ASP A 271 -15.43 8.38 -9.32
C ASP A 271 -16.61 7.40 -9.43
N ALA A 272 -17.55 7.68 -10.34
CA ALA A 272 -18.70 6.80 -10.57
C ALA A 272 -18.26 5.41 -11.07
N GLU A 273 -17.25 5.33 -11.94
CA GLU A 273 -16.67 4.04 -12.37
C GLU A 273 -16.03 3.29 -11.20
N VAL A 274 -15.25 3.97 -10.35
CA VAL A 274 -14.58 3.37 -9.18
C VAL A 274 -15.60 2.78 -8.21
N ARG A 275 -16.67 3.52 -7.89
CA ARG A 275 -17.75 3.06 -7.02
C ARG A 275 -18.51 1.89 -7.64
N ALA A 276 -18.88 2.00 -8.91
CA ALA A 276 -19.59 0.94 -9.62
C ALA A 276 -18.77 -0.36 -9.71
N ALA A 277 -17.44 -0.27 -9.81
CA ALA A 277 -16.57 -1.45 -9.78
C ALA A 277 -16.58 -2.13 -8.41
N TYR A 278 -16.54 -1.35 -7.32
CA TYR A 278 -16.64 -1.88 -5.96
C TYR A 278 -18.03 -2.49 -5.69
N ASP A 279 -19.12 -1.83 -6.11
CA ASP A 279 -20.49 -2.34 -5.88
C ASP A 279 -20.75 -3.71 -6.53
N LYS A 280 -20.07 -3.98 -7.65
CA LYS A 280 -20.14 -5.23 -8.42
C LYS A 280 -19.38 -6.40 -7.80
N ILE A 281 -18.51 -6.17 -6.81
CA ILE A 281 -17.80 -7.28 -6.17
C ILE A 281 -18.81 -8.13 -5.37
N PRO A 282 -18.56 -9.44 -5.20
CA PRO A 282 -19.44 -10.30 -4.41
C PRO A 282 -19.56 -9.81 -2.97
N ASP A 283 -20.74 -9.93 -2.36
CA ASP A 283 -20.98 -9.50 -0.97
C ASP A 283 -20.10 -10.26 0.05
N SER A 284 -19.62 -11.45 -0.30
CA SER A 284 -18.63 -12.20 0.48
C SER A 284 -17.26 -11.53 0.55
N PHE A 285 -16.95 -10.57 -0.34
CA PHE A 285 -15.73 -9.78 -0.38
C PHE A 285 -15.93 -8.30 -0.01
N LYS A 286 -17.18 -7.86 0.20
CA LYS A 286 -17.46 -6.51 0.71
C LYS A 286 -17.07 -6.38 2.16
N TYR A 287 -16.72 -5.15 2.53
CA TYR A 287 -16.42 -4.81 3.90
C TYR A 287 -17.54 -5.20 4.86
N LYS A 288 -17.18 -5.69 6.05
CA LYS A 288 -18.09 -5.75 7.19
C LYS A 288 -17.36 -5.27 8.44
N PRO A 289 -18.07 -4.66 9.42
CA PRO A 289 -17.45 -4.14 10.65
C PRO A 289 -16.60 -5.20 11.35
N LEU A 290 -15.40 -4.82 11.81
CA LEU A 290 -14.47 -5.78 12.42
C LEU A 290 -14.93 -6.35 13.76
N THR A 291 -16.02 -5.80 14.31
CA THR A 291 -16.73 -6.28 15.50
C THR A 291 -17.64 -7.49 15.23
N SER A 292 -17.91 -7.84 13.97
CA SER A 292 -18.93 -8.83 13.59
C SER A 292 -18.38 -10.22 13.23
N PHE A 293 -17.10 -10.50 13.49
CA PHE A 293 -16.41 -11.68 12.98
C PHE A 293 -16.06 -12.70 14.06
N ILE A 294 -17.05 -13.44 14.55
CA ILE A 294 -16.83 -14.50 15.55
C ILE A 294 -16.35 -15.81 14.89
N VAL A 295 -16.85 -16.13 13.70
CA VAL A 295 -16.63 -17.42 13.02
C VAL A 295 -15.89 -17.31 11.70
N ASP A 296 -15.66 -16.09 11.22
CA ASP A 296 -15.01 -15.87 9.92
C ASP A 296 -13.51 -16.15 10.03
N GLU A 297 -12.96 -16.79 9.00
CA GLU A 297 -11.51 -17.01 8.90
C GLU A 297 -10.78 -15.67 8.75
N VAL A 298 -9.64 -15.52 9.43
CA VAL A 298 -8.86 -14.26 9.41
C VAL A 298 -8.45 -13.87 7.98
N SER A 299 -8.14 -14.84 7.13
CA SER A 299 -7.80 -14.58 5.72
C SER A 299 -8.92 -13.85 4.97
N ILE A 300 -10.17 -14.22 5.23
CA ILE A 300 -11.36 -13.61 4.62
C ILE A 300 -11.59 -12.20 5.17
N ILE A 301 -11.44 -12.01 6.49
CA ILE A 301 -11.54 -10.69 7.13
C ILE A 301 -10.53 -9.74 6.51
N MET A 302 -9.29 -10.19 6.37
CA MET A 302 -8.21 -9.39 5.80
C MET A 302 -8.45 -9.12 4.31
N SER A 303 -8.87 -10.11 3.52
CA SER A 303 -9.22 -9.90 2.10
C SER A 303 -10.30 -8.82 1.90
N ARG A 304 -11.40 -8.85 2.66
CA ARG A 304 -12.48 -7.85 2.61
C ARG A 304 -11.94 -6.46 2.96
N THR A 305 -11.19 -6.39 4.06
CA THR A 305 -10.62 -5.15 4.57
C THR A 305 -9.67 -4.53 3.56
N THR A 306 -8.77 -5.31 2.96
CA THR A 306 -7.82 -4.79 1.96
C THR A 306 -8.49 -4.34 0.66
N ILE A 307 -9.57 -4.99 0.23
CA ILE A 307 -10.33 -4.52 -0.95
C ILE A 307 -11.02 -3.18 -0.65
N GLU A 308 -11.61 -3.04 0.54
CA GLU A 308 -12.21 -1.77 0.99
C GLU A 308 -11.18 -0.65 1.06
N LEU A 309 -10.04 -0.90 1.71
CA LEU A 309 -8.98 0.10 1.83
C LEU A 309 -8.47 0.55 0.45
N LEU A 310 -8.31 -0.38 -0.50
CA LEU A 310 -7.95 -0.04 -1.89
C LEU A 310 -9.03 0.80 -2.58
N HIS A 311 -10.30 0.51 -2.35
CA HIS A 311 -11.42 1.30 -2.88
C HIS A 311 -11.39 2.72 -2.32
N LEU A 312 -11.36 2.88 -0.99
CA LEU A 312 -11.32 4.18 -0.32
C LEU A 312 -10.08 4.98 -0.74
N LYS A 313 -8.91 4.33 -0.80
CA LYS A 313 -7.66 4.92 -1.32
C LYS A 313 -7.85 5.47 -2.73
N SER A 314 -8.53 4.73 -3.61
CA SER A 314 -8.79 5.17 -4.99
C SER A 314 -9.59 6.48 -5.01
N ILE A 315 -10.60 6.62 -4.15
CA ILE A 315 -11.39 7.86 -4.02
C ILE A 315 -10.52 9.00 -3.49
N ILE A 316 -9.72 8.75 -2.44
CA ILE A 316 -8.83 9.77 -1.87
C ILE A 316 -7.86 10.29 -2.93
N VAL A 317 -7.15 9.40 -3.61
CA VAL A 317 -6.14 9.75 -4.62
C VAL A 317 -6.76 10.54 -5.78
N LEU A 318 -7.96 10.15 -6.23
CA LEU A 318 -8.67 10.83 -7.32
C LEU A 318 -9.03 12.29 -6.98
N HIS A 319 -9.47 12.52 -5.74
CA HIS A 319 -10.08 13.79 -5.35
C HIS A 319 -9.18 14.72 -4.52
N ARG A 320 -8.09 14.24 -3.92
CA ARG A 320 -7.23 15.03 -3.02
C ARG A 320 -6.68 16.31 -3.66
N GLN A 321 -6.46 16.30 -4.98
CA GLN A 321 -5.98 17.45 -5.74
C GLN A 321 -6.92 18.66 -5.71
N TYR A 322 -8.19 18.48 -5.36
CA TYR A 322 -9.20 19.55 -5.31
C TYR A 322 -9.44 20.11 -3.90
N LEU A 323 -8.60 19.73 -2.92
CA LEU A 323 -8.73 20.21 -1.52
C LEU A 323 -8.30 21.66 -1.35
N THR A 324 -7.31 22.12 -2.12
CA THR A 324 -6.75 23.49 -2.06
C THR A 324 -7.74 24.57 -2.45
N ASP A 325 -8.61 24.27 -3.41
CA ASP A 325 -9.56 25.22 -4.00
C ASP A 325 -10.89 25.24 -3.25
N ARG A 326 -10.84 25.56 -1.94
CA ARG A 326 -12.04 25.61 -1.07
C ARG A 326 -13.10 26.62 -1.54
N GLN A 327 -12.67 27.73 -2.13
CA GLN A 327 -13.54 28.83 -2.56
C GLN A 327 -14.34 28.49 -3.82
N ASP A 328 -13.88 27.51 -4.61
CA ASP A 328 -14.62 27.06 -5.78
C ASP A 328 -15.70 26.05 -5.37
N GLY A 329 -16.96 26.48 -5.44
CA GLY A 329 -18.11 25.63 -5.16
C GLY A 329 -18.21 24.43 -6.11
N ARG A 330 -17.61 24.49 -7.30
CA ARG A 330 -17.59 23.38 -8.27
C ARG A 330 -16.93 22.13 -7.71
N PHE A 331 -15.92 22.30 -6.85
CA PHE A 331 -15.13 21.20 -6.30
C PHE A 331 -15.65 20.65 -4.97
N ALA A 332 -16.79 21.15 -4.47
CA ALA A 332 -17.37 20.73 -3.20
C ALA A 332 -17.64 19.21 -3.13
N PHE A 333 -18.07 18.61 -4.25
CA PHE A 333 -18.24 17.16 -4.35
C PHE A 333 -16.92 16.41 -4.11
N SER A 334 -15.84 16.81 -4.80
CA SER A 334 -14.54 16.16 -4.66
C SER A 334 -13.97 16.29 -3.27
N ARG A 335 -14.03 17.49 -2.67
CA ARG A 335 -13.56 17.70 -1.30
C ARG A 335 -14.26 16.78 -0.33
N LYS A 336 -15.60 16.75 -0.38
CA LYS A 336 -16.41 15.86 0.45
C LYS A 336 -16.09 14.39 0.20
N ALA A 337 -16.00 13.96 -1.05
CA ALA A 337 -15.69 12.57 -1.39
C ALA A 337 -14.32 12.13 -0.86
N SER A 338 -13.30 12.99 -0.94
CA SER A 338 -11.96 12.73 -0.42
C SER A 338 -11.97 12.63 1.11
N LEU A 339 -12.62 13.58 1.79
CA LEU A 339 -12.70 13.62 3.25
C LEU A 339 -13.53 12.47 3.83
N ASP A 340 -14.69 12.17 3.25
CA ASP A 340 -15.54 11.04 3.67
C ASP A 340 -14.78 9.70 3.51
N ALA A 341 -13.98 9.57 2.44
CA ALA A 341 -13.16 8.38 2.22
C ALA A 341 -11.99 8.30 3.21
N ALA A 342 -11.31 9.42 3.48
CA ALA A 342 -10.22 9.50 4.46
C ALA A 342 -10.70 9.19 5.88
N GLU A 343 -11.86 9.74 6.28
CA GLU A 343 -12.51 9.45 7.56
C GLU A 343 -12.77 7.95 7.71
N ARG A 344 -13.45 7.32 6.75
CA ARG A 344 -13.74 5.87 6.79
C ARG A 344 -12.47 5.04 6.88
N LEU A 345 -11.41 5.45 6.18
CA LEU A 345 -10.13 4.75 6.17
C LEU A 345 -9.46 4.81 7.56
N LEU A 346 -9.52 5.96 8.25
CA LEU A 346 -9.03 6.10 9.63
C LEU A 346 -9.95 5.43 10.67
N GLU A 347 -11.26 5.34 10.42
CA GLU A 347 -12.13 4.49 11.22
C GLU A 347 -11.71 3.01 11.10
N ARG A 348 -11.37 2.55 9.90
CA ARG A 348 -10.85 1.18 9.72
C ARG A 348 -9.52 1.01 10.45
N GLN A 349 -8.64 2.01 10.44
CA GLN A 349 -7.41 2.01 11.25
C GLN A 349 -7.73 1.79 12.73
N ALA A 350 -8.68 2.55 13.26
CA ALA A 350 -9.08 2.48 14.66
C ALA A 350 -9.68 1.12 15.04
N GLU A 351 -10.51 0.54 14.18
CA GLU A 351 -11.05 -0.81 14.39
C GLU A 351 -9.95 -1.88 14.36
N ILE A 352 -9.04 -1.81 13.38
CA ILE A 352 -7.89 -2.72 13.29
C ILE A 352 -7.00 -2.59 14.53
N HIS A 353 -6.73 -1.36 14.98
CA HIS A 353 -5.96 -1.12 16.18
C HIS A 353 -6.63 -1.76 17.39
N GLN A 354 -7.93 -1.53 17.58
CA GLN A 354 -8.67 -2.07 18.71
C GLN A 354 -8.64 -3.61 18.78
N ILE A 355 -8.85 -4.30 17.65
CA ILE A 355 -8.85 -5.77 17.64
C ILE A 355 -7.43 -6.37 17.69
N THR A 356 -6.39 -5.57 17.49
CA THR A 356 -4.98 -6.00 17.57
C THR A 356 -4.32 -5.65 18.92
N LEU A 357 -4.99 -4.89 19.79
CA LEU A 357 -4.56 -4.67 21.18
C LEU A 357 -4.55 -5.99 21.98
N PRO A 358 -3.81 -6.07 23.10
CA PRO A 358 -3.80 -7.24 23.97
C PRO A 358 -5.22 -7.68 24.37
N GLY A 359 -5.54 -8.96 24.14
CA GLY A 359 -6.87 -9.53 24.37
C GLY A 359 -7.87 -9.33 23.23
N GLY A 360 -7.50 -8.60 22.18
CA GLY A 360 -8.29 -8.49 20.95
C GLY A 360 -8.21 -9.73 20.06
N LEU A 361 -9.21 -9.91 19.19
CA LEU A 361 -9.36 -11.11 18.34
C LEU A 361 -8.15 -11.36 17.42
N LEU A 362 -7.50 -10.30 16.95
CA LEU A 362 -6.37 -10.36 16.03
C LEU A 362 -5.06 -9.92 16.69
N HIS A 363 -4.93 -10.01 18.02
CA HIS A 363 -3.72 -9.61 18.73
C HIS A 363 -2.47 -10.31 18.19
N ASP A 364 -2.49 -11.64 18.10
CA ASP A 364 -1.38 -12.47 17.58
C ASP A 364 -1.22 -12.39 16.05
N LYS A 365 -2.02 -11.54 15.41
CA LYS A 365 -2.19 -11.42 13.96
C LYS A 365 -1.86 -10.01 13.46
N LYS A 366 -1.40 -9.10 14.34
CA LYS A 366 -0.97 -7.72 13.99
C LYS A 366 0.04 -7.65 12.85
N TRP A 367 0.92 -8.64 12.74
CA TRP A 367 1.92 -8.76 11.68
C TRP A 367 1.34 -8.84 10.26
N MET A 368 0.05 -9.17 10.10
CA MET A 368 -0.62 -9.18 8.79
C MET A 368 -0.99 -7.77 8.29
N ILE A 369 -0.84 -6.74 9.13
CA ILE A 369 -0.97 -5.34 8.70
C ILE A 369 0.31 -4.94 7.95
N THR A 370 0.19 -4.83 6.63
CA THR A 370 1.34 -4.57 5.75
C THR A 370 1.74 -3.09 5.74
N SER A 371 2.98 -2.81 5.31
CA SER A 371 3.45 -1.44 5.05
C SER A 371 2.56 -0.69 4.04
N LEU A 372 2.00 -1.39 3.05
CA LEU A 372 1.02 -0.83 2.11
C LEU A 372 -0.21 -0.30 2.84
N THR A 373 -0.74 -1.08 3.78
CA THR A 373 -1.91 -0.71 4.60
C THR A 373 -1.60 0.46 5.53
N LEU A 374 -0.40 0.48 6.13
CA LEU A 374 0.06 1.60 6.94
C LEU A 374 0.16 2.89 6.12
N SER A 375 0.71 2.81 4.90
CA SER A 375 0.78 3.93 3.96
C SER A 375 -0.59 4.48 3.58
N ASP A 376 -1.60 3.61 3.45
CA ASP A 376 -2.99 4.03 3.19
C ASP A 376 -3.53 4.88 4.36
N PHE A 377 -3.29 4.46 5.62
CA PHE A 377 -3.69 5.23 6.81
C PHE A 377 -2.96 6.58 6.88
N THR A 378 -1.66 6.61 6.56
CA THR A 378 -0.88 7.85 6.50
C THR A 378 -1.47 8.81 5.48
N LEU A 379 -1.78 8.34 4.27
CA LEU A 379 -2.40 9.16 3.22
C LEU A 379 -3.71 9.78 3.70
N ALA A 380 -4.59 9.01 4.33
CA ALA A 380 -5.86 9.52 4.84
C ALA A 380 -5.67 10.58 5.95
N ALA A 381 -4.75 10.34 6.89
CA ALA A 381 -4.45 11.29 7.94
C ALA A 381 -3.91 12.61 7.38
N MET A 382 -2.98 12.55 6.43
CA MET A 382 -2.41 13.74 5.78
C MET A 382 -3.46 14.54 5.01
N VAL A 383 -4.42 13.88 4.37
CA VAL A 383 -5.54 14.55 3.67
C VAL A 383 -6.42 15.35 4.62
N ILE A 384 -6.77 14.79 5.78
CA ILE A 384 -7.56 15.51 6.78
C ILE A 384 -6.74 16.65 7.39
N CYS A 385 -5.46 16.43 7.70
CA CYS A 385 -4.56 17.48 8.19
C CYS A 385 -4.43 18.66 7.23
N LEU A 386 -4.34 18.37 5.93
CA LEU A 386 -4.30 19.41 4.91
C LEU A 386 -5.59 20.23 4.88
N ASP A 387 -6.77 19.58 4.89
CA ASP A 387 -8.04 20.30 4.90
C ASP A 387 -8.22 21.16 6.16
N LEU A 388 -7.83 20.64 7.34
CA LEU A 388 -7.81 21.41 8.59
C LEU A 388 -6.91 22.66 8.46
N THR A 389 -5.74 22.52 7.86
CA THR A 389 -4.78 23.62 7.67
C THR A 389 -5.33 24.69 6.73
N ILE A 390 -5.96 24.28 5.63
CA ILE A 390 -6.61 25.20 4.68
C ILE A 390 -7.81 25.90 5.35
N SER A 391 -8.57 25.18 6.20
CA SER A 391 -9.68 25.74 6.97
C SER A 391 -9.23 26.90 7.85
N ILE A 392 -8.19 26.68 8.65
CA ILE A 392 -7.64 27.68 9.57
C ILE A 392 -7.20 28.93 8.81
N ARG A 393 -6.47 28.75 7.70
CA ARG A 393 -5.97 29.87 6.88
C ARG A 393 -7.11 30.73 6.34
N ASN A 394 -8.21 30.11 5.90
CA ASN A 394 -9.37 30.83 5.38
C ASN A 394 -10.24 31.44 6.49
N GLY A 395 -10.37 30.77 7.62
CA GLY A 395 -11.08 31.27 8.80
C GLY A 395 -10.47 32.56 9.34
N THR A 396 -9.13 32.65 9.36
CA THR A 396 -8.40 33.89 9.69
C THR A 396 -8.70 35.03 8.72
N ARG A 397 -9.03 34.73 7.45
CA ARG A 397 -9.31 35.73 6.40
C ARG A 397 -10.75 36.27 6.39
N MET A 398 -11.74 35.49 6.83
CA MET A 398 -13.16 35.77 6.53
C MET A 398 -14.07 36.08 7.71
N SER A 399 -13.63 35.99 8.98
CA SER A 399 -14.44 36.42 10.15
C SER A 399 -15.88 35.84 10.18
N ALA A 400 -16.14 34.69 9.57
CA ALA A 400 -17.48 34.12 9.40
C ALA A 400 -17.54 32.71 9.99
N TYR A 401 -18.45 32.49 10.94
CA TYR A 401 -18.60 31.26 11.73
C TYR A 401 -19.88 30.51 11.37
N PRO A 402 -19.75 29.34 10.72
CA PRO A 402 -20.42 28.11 11.16
C PRO A 402 -19.55 26.82 11.07
N GLU A 403 -18.24 26.92 10.86
CA GLU A 403 -17.32 25.78 10.60
C GLU A 403 -16.80 25.02 11.86
N ASP A 404 -17.16 25.45 13.09
CA ASP A 404 -16.54 24.92 14.33
C ASP A 404 -16.87 23.43 14.60
N VAL A 405 -18.06 22.95 14.21
CA VAL A 405 -18.45 21.54 14.44
C VAL A 405 -17.66 20.57 13.55
N GLU A 406 -17.48 20.92 12.28
CA GLU A 406 -16.76 20.10 11.31
C GLU A 406 -15.25 20.10 11.59
N LEU A 407 -14.70 21.27 11.95
CA LEU A 407 -13.32 21.41 12.40
C LEU A 407 -13.04 20.52 13.62
N ARG A 408 -13.90 20.55 14.65
CA ARG A 408 -13.76 19.71 15.86
C ARG A 408 -13.90 18.22 15.54
N LYS A 409 -14.79 17.86 14.62
CA LYS A 409 -14.95 16.46 14.16
C LYS A 409 -13.64 15.95 13.56
N TYR A 410 -13.07 16.67 12.60
CA TYR A 410 -11.84 16.26 11.93
C TYR A 410 -10.63 16.31 12.86
N LEU A 411 -10.56 17.28 13.78
CA LEU A 411 -9.56 17.31 14.85
C LEU A 411 -9.60 16.03 15.69
N ALA A 412 -10.77 15.60 16.15
CA ALA A 412 -10.92 14.38 16.95
C ALA A 412 -10.48 13.10 16.19
N ILE A 413 -10.71 13.06 14.87
CA ILE A 413 -10.24 11.96 14.02
C ILE A 413 -8.70 11.94 13.97
N VAL A 414 -8.07 13.10 13.79
CA VAL A 414 -6.61 13.24 13.76
C VAL A 414 -5.99 12.92 15.12
N GLU A 415 -6.58 13.37 16.22
CA GLU A 415 -6.15 13.05 17.58
C GLU A 415 -6.16 11.54 17.83
N ARG A 416 -7.23 10.84 17.43
CA ARG A 416 -7.30 9.39 17.53
C ARG A 416 -6.24 8.69 16.68
N ALA A 417 -6.02 9.15 15.45
CA ALA A 417 -4.96 8.61 14.59
C ALA A 417 -3.57 8.84 15.21
N HIS A 418 -3.35 10.02 15.79
CA HIS A 418 -2.13 10.39 16.50
C HIS A 418 -1.86 9.45 17.69
N GLU A 419 -2.86 9.15 18.51
CA GLU A 419 -2.73 8.19 19.63
C GLU A 419 -2.30 6.80 19.15
N ILE A 420 -2.89 6.31 18.05
CA ILE A 420 -2.55 5.02 17.45
C ILE A 420 -1.09 5.02 16.96
N TRP A 421 -0.66 6.06 16.26
CA TRP A 421 0.70 6.16 15.76
C TRP A 421 1.74 6.36 16.88
N SER A 422 1.40 7.14 17.91
CA SER A 422 2.19 7.31 19.14
C SER A 422 2.46 5.98 19.83
N SER A 423 1.45 5.09 19.88
CA SER A 423 1.60 3.75 20.46
C SER A 423 2.56 2.84 19.66
N SER A 424 2.86 3.20 18.40
CA SER A 424 3.77 2.48 17.49
C SER A 424 5.09 3.24 17.23
N SER A 425 5.44 4.16 18.13
CA SER A 425 6.63 5.04 18.07
C SER A 425 7.99 4.32 18.14
N GLU A 426 8.00 3.00 18.35
CA GLU A 426 9.23 2.20 18.23
C GLU A 426 9.73 2.13 16.78
N THR A 427 8.87 2.41 15.80
CA THR A 427 9.22 2.52 14.37
C THR A 427 9.62 3.95 14.00
N SER A 428 10.56 4.12 13.06
CA SER A 428 10.92 5.45 12.54
C SER A 428 9.74 6.13 11.85
N GLU A 429 8.97 5.37 11.06
CA GLU A 429 7.77 5.84 10.36
C GLU A 429 6.68 6.28 11.33
N GLY A 430 6.39 5.49 12.37
CA GLY A 430 5.40 5.85 13.39
C GLY A 430 5.73 7.15 14.13
N ARG A 431 7.01 7.39 14.46
CA ARG A 431 7.44 8.66 15.09
C ARG A 431 7.23 9.86 14.19
N ILE A 432 7.62 9.72 12.93
CA ILE A 432 7.47 10.76 11.91
C ILE A 432 6.01 11.16 11.75
N ILE A 433 5.13 10.18 11.54
CA ILE A 433 3.72 10.43 11.33
C ILE A 433 3.12 11.05 12.60
N SER A 434 3.42 10.49 13.78
CA SER A 434 2.95 11.05 15.04
C SER A 434 3.33 12.52 15.21
N HIS A 435 4.58 12.88 14.89
CA HIS A 435 5.03 14.28 14.97
C HIS A 435 4.28 15.20 14.01
N ALA A 436 4.04 14.76 12.76
CA ALA A 436 3.29 15.53 11.78
C ALA A 436 1.83 15.77 12.21
N LEU A 437 1.18 14.74 12.79
CA LEU A 437 -0.17 14.87 13.32
C LEU A 437 -0.21 15.80 14.53
N ASP A 438 0.75 15.69 15.47
CA ASP A 438 0.84 16.56 16.66
C ASP A 438 0.97 18.05 16.28
N SER A 439 1.81 18.37 15.28
CA SER A 439 1.94 19.73 14.78
C SER A 439 0.60 20.30 14.28
N THR A 440 -0.15 19.50 13.50
CA THR A 440 -1.48 19.91 13.01
C THR A 440 -2.46 20.11 14.16
N ILE A 441 -2.51 19.17 15.11
CA ILE A 441 -3.39 19.23 16.30
C ILE A 441 -3.12 20.51 17.09
N ARG A 442 -1.86 20.86 17.32
CA ARG A 442 -1.45 22.06 18.07
C ARG A 442 -1.95 23.33 17.39
N ARG A 443 -1.70 23.47 16.08
CA ARG A 443 -2.13 24.63 15.29
C ARG A 443 -3.64 24.81 15.29
N VAL A 444 -4.40 23.72 15.13
CA VAL A 444 -5.87 23.76 15.15
C VAL A 444 -6.37 24.18 16.54
N ASN A 445 -5.79 23.64 17.62
CA ASN A 445 -6.17 23.99 18.98
C ASN A 445 -5.86 25.46 19.32
N GLU A 446 -4.70 25.98 18.90
CA GLU A 446 -4.36 27.40 19.04
C GLU A 446 -5.36 28.30 18.30
N PHE A 447 -5.75 27.96 17.08
CA PHE A 447 -6.76 28.68 16.32
C PHE A 447 -8.14 28.68 17.00
N ILE A 448 -8.59 27.52 17.51
CA ILE A 448 -9.87 27.41 18.22
C ILE A 448 -9.86 28.25 19.51
N ASN A 449 -8.75 28.23 20.25
CA ASN A 449 -8.61 28.95 21.51
C ASN A 449 -8.57 30.47 21.30
N THR A 450 -7.80 30.95 20.32
CA THR A 450 -7.73 32.38 19.95
C THR A 450 -9.07 32.90 19.45
N SER A 451 -9.74 32.13 18.59
CA SER A 451 -11.11 32.39 18.11
C SER A 451 -12.12 32.51 19.25
N SER A 452 -12.10 31.57 20.19
CA SER A 452 -13.00 31.57 21.36
C SER A 452 -12.73 32.76 22.30
N THR A 453 -11.47 33.14 22.46
CA THR A 453 -11.07 34.29 23.29
C THR A 453 -11.47 35.62 22.66
N ALA A 454 -11.35 35.75 21.33
CA ALA A 454 -11.84 36.90 20.57
C ALA A 454 -13.37 37.06 20.68
N MET A 455 -14.12 35.96 20.64
CA MET A 455 -15.58 35.98 20.87
C MET A 455 -15.94 36.40 22.30
N ALA A 456 -15.19 35.94 23.31
CA ALA A 456 -15.39 36.34 24.70
C ALA A 456 -15.12 37.84 24.90
N ALA A 457 -14.08 38.39 24.26
CA ALA A 457 -13.74 39.81 24.33
C ALA A 457 -14.77 40.72 23.60
N GLN A 458 -15.37 40.26 22.50
CA GLN A 458 -16.44 40.99 21.79
C GLN A 458 -17.79 40.96 22.52
N SER A 459 -17.98 40.04 23.48
CA SER A 459 -19.23 39.89 24.24
C SER A 459 -19.34 40.80 25.48
N TRP A 460 -18.33 41.63 25.76
CA TRP A 460 -18.41 42.64 26.82
C TRP A 460 -19.13 43.89 26.33
N PRO A 461 -20.16 44.43 27.04
CA PRO A 461 -20.87 45.60 26.58
C PRO A 461 -19.96 46.84 26.68
N ALA A 462 -19.89 47.58 25.58
CA ALA A 462 -19.21 48.87 25.51
C ALA A 462 -19.79 49.84 26.55
N SER A 463 -19.00 50.22 27.54
CA SER A 463 -19.24 51.40 28.35
C SER A 463 -17.97 52.23 28.50
N ALA A 464 -18.07 53.46 28.00
CA ALA A 464 -17.30 54.68 28.29
C ALA A 464 -15.87 54.83 27.71
N THR A 465 -15.83 55.56 26.58
CA THR A 465 -14.95 56.71 26.24
C THR A 465 -13.65 56.93 27.04
N THR A 466 -12.50 57.09 26.36
CA THR A 466 -11.92 58.41 26.04
C THR A 466 -10.73 58.32 25.08
N ASN A 467 -10.59 59.37 24.27
CA ASN A 467 -9.59 59.66 23.24
C ASN A 467 -8.12 59.46 23.65
N THR A 468 -7.29 58.96 22.72
CA THR A 468 -5.92 59.45 22.49
C THR A 468 -5.41 59.02 21.10
N GLU A 469 -5.17 60.03 20.28
CA GLU A 469 -4.23 60.23 19.15
C GLU A 469 -3.67 59.04 18.32
N THR A 470 -3.91 59.12 17.02
CA THR A 470 -3.25 58.39 15.92
C THR A 470 -1.89 59.00 15.56
N PRO A 471 -0.84 58.20 15.31
CA PRO A 471 0.25 58.60 14.44
C PRO A 471 0.23 57.85 13.10
N ASP A 472 0.24 58.62 12.02
CA ASP A 472 0.40 58.22 10.61
C ASP A 472 1.73 57.47 10.36
N TYR A 473 1.69 56.15 10.16
CA TYR A 473 2.84 55.39 9.61
C TYR A 473 2.42 54.15 8.79
N LEU A 474 1.37 54.21 7.96
CA LEU A 474 0.93 53.04 7.17
C LEU A 474 0.44 53.36 5.75
N THR A 475 1.19 54.17 4.99
CA THR A 475 0.82 54.44 3.58
C THR A 475 1.90 54.13 2.55
N HIS A 476 3.03 53.50 2.92
CA HIS A 476 4.11 53.25 1.96
C HIS A 476 4.48 51.80 1.62
N ASN A 477 3.84 50.77 2.17
CA ASN A 477 4.23 49.36 1.91
C ASN A 477 3.22 48.50 1.13
N PHE A 478 2.09 49.04 0.67
CA PHE A 478 1.05 48.21 0.02
C PHE A 478 1.35 47.83 -1.45
N ALA A 479 2.32 48.46 -2.11
CA ALA A 479 2.61 48.20 -3.52
C ALA A 479 3.73 47.16 -3.74
N ASP A 480 4.71 47.05 -2.83
CA ASP A 480 5.82 46.10 -2.96
C ASP A 480 5.48 44.68 -2.47
N GLN A 481 4.41 44.51 -1.69
CA GLN A 481 3.93 43.19 -1.22
C GLN A 481 3.13 42.39 -2.29
N MET A 482 2.82 43.00 -3.43
CA MET A 482 2.09 42.31 -4.52
C MET A 482 3.00 41.47 -5.43
N ALA A 483 4.33 41.58 -5.34
CA ALA A 483 5.26 40.97 -6.30
C ALA A 483 5.71 39.53 -5.95
N ASP A 484 5.58 39.09 -4.69
CA ASP A 484 5.98 37.73 -4.26
C ASP A 484 4.83 36.69 -4.32
N PHE A 485 3.66 37.07 -4.82
CA PHE A 485 2.42 36.26 -4.76
C PHE A 485 2.19 35.29 -5.92
N ASP A 486 3.12 35.19 -6.88
CA ASP A 486 2.96 34.43 -8.14
C ASP A 486 3.54 33.00 -8.14
N MET A 487 4.00 32.46 -7.00
CA MET A 487 4.64 31.13 -6.92
C MET A 487 3.75 29.95 -6.44
N ILE A 488 2.42 30.09 -6.39
CA ILE A 488 1.51 29.12 -5.71
C ILE A 488 0.63 28.28 -6.67
N ASP A 489 0.91 28.23 -7.98
CA ASP A 489 -0.02 27.59 -8.93
C ASP A 489 0.08 26.05 -9.11
N SER A 490 0.85 25.31 -8.31
CA SER A 490 0.72 23.84 -8.31
C SER A 490 1.32 23.17 -7.08
N ILE A 491 0.48 22.64 -6.18
CA ILE A 491 0.94 21.62 -5.24
C ILE A 491 1.29 20.37 -6.07
N ASP A 492 2.57 20.04 -6.12
CA ASP A 492 3.04 18.82 -6.75
C ASP A 492 2.75 17.61 -5.83
N TRP A 493 1.59 17.01 -6.02
CA TRP A 493 1.19 15.79 -5.32
C TRP A 493 2.11 14.59 -5.56
N SER A 494 2.92 14.62 -6.63
CA SER A 494 3.94 13.61 -6.86
C SER A 494 5.14 13.80 -5.92
N LEU A 495 5.49 15.06 -5.61
CA LEU A 495 6.49 15.40 -4.60
C LEU A 495 6.01 14.98 -3.20
N LEU A 496 4.74 15.19 -2.86
CA LEU A 496 4.15 14.72 -1.60
C LEU A 496 4.12 13.19 -1.51
N ASP A 497 3.72 12.49 -2.59
CA ASP A 497 3.80 11.02 -2.64
C ASP A 497 5.25 10.54 -2.40
N ASN A 498 6.24 11.18 -3.04
CA ASN A 498 7.67 10.86 -2.88
C ASN A 498 8.20 11.18 -1.45
N GLN A 499 7.79 12.31 -0.86
CA GLN A 499 8.28 12.81 0.44
C GLN A 499 7.60 12.14 1.64
N ILE A 500 6.32 11.76 1.55
CA ILE A 500 5.66 10.90 2.56
C ILE A 500 6.39 9.56 2.72
N GLN A 501 7.18 9.15 1.73
CA GLN A 501 7.74 7.81 1.61
C GLN A 501 9.24 7.73 1.95
N ASP A 502 10.01 8.82 1.87
CA ASP A 502 11.45 8.83 2.23
C ASP A 502 11.72 9.42 3.64
N PRO A 503 11.87 8.60 4.70
CA PRO A 503 12.14 9.06 6.06
C PRO A 503 13.55 9.61 6.27
N SER A 504 14.48 9.48 5.30
CA SER A 504 15.76 10.19 5.34
C SER A 504 15.64 11.64 4.90
N SER A 505 14.68 11.94 4.01
CA SER A 505 14.27 13.31 3.70
C SER A 505 13.47 13.96 4.83
N ILE A 506 12.95 13.17 5.78
CA ILE A 506 12.12 13.65 6.89
C ILE A 506 12.92 14.13 8.11
N GLN A 507 14.19 13.76 8.24
CA GLN A 507 15.05 14.41 9.24
C GLN A 507 15.25 15.91 8.97
N ASP A 508 15.11 16.32 7.70
CA ASP A 508 15.10 17.72 7.24
C ASP A 508 13.71 18.18 6.76
N PHE A 509 12.66 17.36 6.90
CA PHE A 509 11.28 17.78 6.61
C PHE A 509 10.77 18.60 7.78
N ASP A 510 11.15 19.87 7.72
CA ASP A 510 10.45 20.90 8.46
C ASP A 510 9.07 21.07 7.80
N LEU A 511 8.08 20.35 8.33
CA LEU A 511 6.67 20.51 7.93
C LEU A 511 6.24 21.96 8.09
N ASP A 512 6.84 22.75 9.01
CA ASP A 512 6.61 24.19 9.07
C ASP A 512 7.24 24.89 7.86
N MET A 513 8.49 24.62 7.47
CA MET A 513 9.09 25.17 6.25
C MET A 513 8.34 24.77 4.98
N TRP A 514 7.85 23.54 4.86
CA TRP A 514 7.06 23.09 3.71
C TRP A 514 5.64 23.68 3.71
N LEU A 515 4.97 23.77 4.87
CA LEU A 515 3.68 24.47 4.98
C LEU A 515 3.86 25.99 4.77
N MET A 516 5.02 26.57 5.10
CA MET A 516 5.38 27.97 4.83
C MET A 516 5.73 28.19 3.35
N ASP A 517 6.39 27.24 2.67
CA ASP A 517 6.73 27.30 1.24
C ASP A 517 5.51 27.02 0.34
N THR A 518 4.59 26.14 0.76
CA THR A 518 3.38 25.79 0.00
C THR A 518 2.16 26.66 0.33
N ALA A 519 2.11 27.29 1.51
CA ALA A 519 1.02 28.17 1.92
C ALA A 519 1.42 29.65 2.11
N GLY A 520 2.71 29.98 1.93
CA GLY A 520 3.32 31.26 2.27
C GLY A 520 3.59 31.38 3.78
N PRO A 521 4.58 32.18 4.22
CA PRO A 521 4.86 32.35 5.63
C PRO A 521 3.69 33.04 6.36
N LEU A 522 3.33 32.53 7.54
CA LEU A 522 2.49 33.24 8.51
C LEU A 522 3.39 34.24 9.24
N GLU A 523 3.60 35.42 8.66
CA GLU A 523 4.20 36.51 9.43
C GLU A 523 3.24 36.93 10.55
N SER A 524 3.79 37.01 11.76
CA SER A 524 3.14 37.51 12.96
C SER A 524 2.59 38.91 12.73
N LEU A 525 1.28 39.08 12.93
CA LEU A 525 0.67 40.38 13.21
C LEU A 525 1.02 40.83 14.63
#